data_AF-A0AAU9S6F0-F1
#
_entry.id   AF-A0AAU9S6F0-F1
#
_cell.length_a   1.000
_cell.length_b   1.000
_cell.length_c   1.000
_cell.angle_alpha   90.00
_cell.angle_beta   90.00
_cell.angle_gamma   90.00
#
_symmetry.space_group_name_H-M   'P 1'
#
loop_
_entity.id
_entity.type
_entity.pdbx_description
1 polymer ?
#
loop_
_entity_poly.entity_id
_entity_poly.type
_entity_poly.pdbx_seq_one_letter_code
_entity_poly.pdbx_strand_id
1 'polypeptide(L)'
;MMGAGGGGIGGLTDISMAGGEQQQYQVKAEIAAHPLYEQILAAHVACLRVATPIDQLPLIDAQLSQSHNLMRSYAARHHHNPPLSPQERQELDNFLAQYLLVLCSFKEQLQQHVRVHAVEAVMACRDIEQNLQALTEEGCLAVCLPTFEWFVH
;
A
#
# COMPACT_ATOMS: atom_id res chain seq x y z
N MET A 1 -11.41 64.28 11.42
CA MET A 1 -12.53 64.62 10.52
C MET A 1 -12.72 63.50 9.51
N MET A 2 -13.97 63.22 9.16
CA MET A 2 -14.54 62.05 8.46
C MET A 2 -14.17 61.90 6.96
N GLY A 3 -14.45 60.70 6.42
CA GLY A 3 -14.84 60.44 5.01
C GLY A 3 -14.19 59.15 4.47
N ALA A 4 -14.79 57.94 4.48
CA ALA A 4 -16.05 57.42 3.89
C ALA A 4 -15.99 57.15 2.36
N GLY A 5 -16.34 55.91 1.98
CA GLY A 5 -16.66 55.45 0.61
C GLY A 5 -15.52 54.66 -0.05
N GLY A 6 -15.63 53.38 -0.44
CA GLY A 6 -16.79 52.58 -0.82
C GLY A 6 -16.58 52.10 -2.27
N GLY A 7 -16.78 50.82 -2.55
CA GLY A 7 -16.89 50.30 -3.93
C GLY A 7 -16.17 48.98 -4.17
N GLY A 8 -16.89 47.88 -3.99
CA GLY A 8 -16.45 46.55 -4.43
C GLY A 8 -16.62 46.35 -5.92
N ILE A 9 -15.82 45.42 -6.45
CA ILE A 9 -16.04 44.59 -7.64
C ILE A 9 -15.36 43.25 -7.28
N GLY A 10 -15.92 42.04 -7.42
CA GLY A 10 -16.92 41.57 -8.36
C GLY A 10 -16.31 40.36 -9.09
N GLY A 11 -16.76 39.15 -8.76
CA GLY A 11 -16.35 37.86 -9.33
C GLY A 11 -16.34 36.79 -8.22
N LEU A 12 -17.47 36.26 -7.73
CA LEU A 12 -18.49 35.45 -8.39
C LEU A 12 -17.92 34.27 -9.20
N THR A 13 -18.42 33.07 -8.87
CA THR A 13 -18.04 31.70 -9.27
C THR A 13 -16.75 31.21 -8.59
N ASP A 14 -16.77 30.42 -7.52
CA ASP A 14 -17.43 29.11 -7.40
C ASP A 14 -17.78 28.80 -5.92
N ILE A 15 -19.07 28.81 -5.57
CA ILE A 15 -19.61 28.49 -4.24
C ILE A 15 -20.20 27.05 -4.23
N SER A 16 -19.88 26.21 -5.21
CA SER A 16 -20.46 24.86 -5.31
C SER A 16 -19.45 23.70 -5.28
N MET A 17 -18.14 23.96 -5.20
CA MET A 17 -17.11 22.91 -5.02
C MET A 17 -16.76 22.58 -3.56
N ALA A 18 -17.16 23.41 -2.60
CA ALA A 18 -16.82 23.19 -1.18
C ALA A 18 -17.49 21.94 -0.58
N GLY A 19 -18.68 21.55 -1.07
CA GLY A 19 -19.43 20.41 -0.52
C GLY A 19 -18.82 19.05 -0.86
N GLY A 20 -18.23 18.90 -2.06
CA GLY A 20 -17.64 17.64 -2.51
C GLY A 20 -16.30 17.34 -1.82
N GLU A 21 -15.45 18.37 -1.67
CA GLU A 21 -14.15 18.24 -1.02
C GLU A 21 -14.28 17.93 0.47
N GLN A 22 -15.25 18.56 1.15
CA GLN A 22 -15.56 18.30 2.56
C GLN A 22 -16.09 16.88 2.77
N GLN A 23 -17.00 16.41 1.90
CA GLN A 23 -17.51 15.04 1.96
C GLN A 23 -16.39 14.01 1.72
N GLN A 24 -15.52 14.25 0.74
CA GLN A 24 -14.40 13.35 0.45
C GLN A 24 -13.39 13.31 1.61
N TYR A 25 -13.15 14.45 2.27
CA TYR A 25 -12.34 14.51 3.49
C TYR A 25 -12.98 13.77 4.66
N GLN A 26 -14.31 13.86 4.81
CA GLN A 26 -15.05 13.16 5.85
C GLN A 26 -14.95 11.64 5.67
N VAL A 27 -15.15 11.13 4.45
CA VAL A 27 -15.00 9.69 4.16
C VAL A 27 -13.57 9.21 4.42
N LYS A 28 -12.55 10.00 4.04
CA LYS A 28 -11.14 9.68 4.35
C LYS A 28 -10.87 9.65 5.85
N ALA A 29 -11.47 10.56 6.64
CA ALA A 29 -11.33 10.57 8.09
C ALA A 29 -12.02 9.37 8.76
N GLU A 30 -13.18 8.96 8.27
CA GLU A 30 -13.90 7.77 8.76
C GLU A 30 -13.14 6.48 8.44
N ILE A 31 -12.60 6.35 7.21
CA ILE A 31 -11.70 5.25 6.86
C ILE A 31 -10.47 5.26 7.77
N ALA A 32 -9.90 6.45 8.02
CA ALA A 32 -8.68 6.59 8.81
C ALA A 32 -8.86 6.21 10.29
N ALA A 33 -10.06 6.44 10.84
CA ALA A 33 -10.41 6.09 12.21
C ALA A 33 -10.95 4.64 12.34
N HIS A 34 -11.09 3.91 11.24
CA HIS A 34 -11.73 2.60 11.22
C HIS A 34 -10.85 1.51 11.85
N PRO A 35 -11.39 0.61 12.71
CA PRO A 35 -10.60 -0.43 13.38
C PRO A 35 -9.92 -1.43 12.42
N LEU A 36 -10.51 -1.67 11.24
CA LEU A 36 -9.91 -2.53 10.20
C LEU A 36 -8.81 -1.85 9.37
N TYR A 37 -8.63 -0.53 9.51
CA TYR A 37 -7.68 0.21 8.66
C TYR A 37 -6.25 -0.32 8.82
N GLU A 38 -5.79 -0.52 10.05
CA GLU A 38 -4.44 -1.03 10.33
C GLU A 38 -4.24 -2.45 9.76
N GLN A 39 -5.27 -3.29 9.78
CA GLN A 39 -5.20 -4.64 9.19
C GLN A 39 -5.10 -4.57 7.66
N ILE A 40 -5.86 -3.68 7.03
CA ILE A 40 -5.80 -3.45 5.58
C ILE A 40 -4.44 -2.89 5.18
N LEU A 41 -3.92 -1.92 5.92
CA LEU A 41 -2.61 -1.35 5.68
C LEU A 41 -1.52 -2.43 5.80
N ALA A 42 -1.57 -3.24 6.86
CA ALA A 42 -0.64 -4.36 7.05
C ALA A 42 -0.72 -5.39 5.91
N ALA A 43 -1.93 -5.77 5.48
CA ALA A 43 -2.13 -6.69 4.36
C ALA A 43 -1.60 -6.11 3.05
N HIS A 44 -1.82 -4.82 2.81
CA HIS A 44 -1.33 -4.12 1.62
C HIS A 44 0.21 -4.03 1.61
N VAL A 45 0.82 -3.67 2.75
CA VAL A 45 2.28 -3.65 2.90
C VAL A 45 2.86 -5.04 2.69
N ALA A 46 2.22 -6.09 3.20
CA ALA A 46 2.66 -7.46 2.95
C ALA A 46 2.64 -7.80 1.45
N CYS A 47 1.65 -7.33 0.68
CA CYS A 47 1.64 -7.49 -0.78
C CYS A 47 2.82 -6.76 -1.43
N LEU A 48 3.08 -5.51 -1.05
CA LEU A 48 4.19 -4.72 -1.59
C LEU A 48 5.54 -5.39 -1.30
N ARG A 49 5.75 -5.90 -0.09
CA ARG A 49 6.99 -6.57 0.31
C ARG A 49 7.28 -7.81 -0.54
N VAL A 50 6.26 -8.59 -0.90
CA VAL A 50 6.43 -9.75 -1.80
C VAL A 50 6.81 -9.33 -3.22
N ALA A 51 6.30 -8.19 -3.71
CA ALA A 51 6.59 -7.68 -5.05
C ALA A 51 7.89 -6.87 -5.15
N THR A 52 8.55 -6.57 -4.04
CA THR A 52 9.64 -5.58 -4.00
C THR A 52 10.98 -6.25 -3.68
N PRO A 53 12.06 -5.96 -4.44
CA PRO A 53 13.40 -6.42 -4.09
C PRO A 53 13.84 -5.96 -2.70
N ILE A 54 14.67 -6.76 -2.02
CA ILE A 54 15.04 -6.52 -0.61
C ILE A 54 15.69 -5.14 -0.37
N ASP A 55 16.46 -4.65 -1.33
CA ASP A 55 17.16 -3.35 -1.24
C ASP A 55 16.20 -2.14 -1.26
N GLN A 56 14.96 -2.35 -1.69
CA GLN A 56 13.94 -1.30 -1.81
C GLN A 56 12.93 -1.31 -0.67
N LEU A 57 12.97 -2.30 0.23
CA LEU A 57 12.12 -2.34 1.43
C LEU A 57 12.24 -1.08 2.31
N PRO A 58 13.43 -0.46 2.50
CA PRO A 58 13.55 0.78 3.27
C PRO A 58 12.71 1.94 2.70
N LEU A 59 12.45 1.96 1.39
CA LEU A 59 11.59 2.98 0.77
C LEU A 59 10.13 2.77 1.17
N ILE A 60 9.67 1.53 1.25
CA ILE A 60 8.32 1.20 1.73
C ILE A 60 8.15 1.68 3.18
N ASP A 61 9.10 1.36 4.05
CA ASP A 61 9.04 1.75 5.47
C ASP A 61 9.08 3.29 5.64
N ALA A 62 9.87 4.00 4.83
CA ALA A 62 9.88 5.47 4.82
C ALA A 62 8.53 6.05 4.38
N GLN A 63 7.92 5.50 3.32
CA GLN A 63 6.59 5.93 2.85
C GLN A 63 5.49 5.65 3.88
N LEU A 64 5.57 4.52 4.59
CA LEU A 64 4.63 4.19 5.67
C LEU A 64 4.70 5.21 6.81
N SER A 65 5.91 5.61 7.20
CA SER A 65 6.09 6.64 8.24
C SER A 65 5.41 7.97 7.85
N GLN A 66 5.49 8.34 6.57
CA GLN A 66 4.80 9.53 6.03
C GLN A 66 3.28 9.35 6.04
N SER A 67 2.79 8.17 5.65
CA SER A 67 1.36 7.84 5.67
C SER A 67 0.75 7.95 7.07
N HIS A 68 1.43 7.44 8.10
CA HIS A 68 0.96 7.54 9.49
C HIS A 68 0.80 8.99 9.96
N ASN A 69 1.63 9.92 9.50
CA ASN A 69 1.48 11.34 9.83
C ASN A 69 0.22 11.95 9.20
N LEU A 70 -0.05 11.62 7.93
CA LEU A 70 -1.29 12.03 7.25
C LEU A 70 -2.52 11.43 7.93
N MET A 71 -2.46 10.15 8.28
CA MET A 71 -3.51 9.45 9.00
C MET A 71 -3.84 10.08 10.35
N ARG A 72 -2.82 10.45 11.13
CA ARG A 72 -3.01 11.19 12.39
C ARG A 72 -3.71 12.53 12.17
N SER A 73 -3.44 13.20 11.04
CA SER A 73 -4.12 14.47 10.71
C SER A 73 -5.61 14.29 10.36
N TYR A 74 -5.97 13.19 9.70
CA TYR A 74 -7.36 12.83 9.42
C TYR A 74 -8.10 12.39 10.70
N ALA A 75 -7.47 11.56 11.53
CA ALA A 75 -8.04 11.10 12.80
C ALA A 75 -8.29 12.26 13.79
N ALA A 76 -7.39 13.24 13.86
CA ALA A 76 -7.59 14.43 14.70
C ALA A 76 -8.82 15.26 14.28
N ARG A 77 -9.18 15.23 12.99
CA ARG A 77 -10.36 15.93 12.45
C ARG A 77 -11.65 15.11 12.51
N HIS A 78 -11.55 13.79 12.70
CA HIS A 78 -12.72 12.90 12.84
C HIS A 78 -13.65 13.35 13.96
N HIS A 79 -13.10 13.76 15.12
CA HIS A 79 -13.87 14.25 16.27
C HIS A 79 -14.71 15.51 16.03
N HIS A 80 -14.44 16.26 14.95
CA HIS A 80 -15.15 17.51 14.64
C HIS A 80 -16.27 17.34 13.61
N ASN A 81 -16.37 16.17 12.97
CA ASN A 81 -17.37 15.91 11.94
C ASN A 81 -18.52 15.07 12.49
N PRO A 82 -19.75 15.27 11.98
CA PRO A 82 -20.86 14.39 12.32
C PRO A 82 -20.55 12.95 11.87
N PRO A 83 -20.87 11.94 12.69
CA PRO A 83 -20.64 10.55 12.34
C PRO A 83 -21.51 10.15 11.14
N LEU A 84 -20.99 9.25 10.30
CA LEU A 84 -21.76 8.62 9.22
C LEU A 84 -23.06 7.99 9.73
N SER A 85 -24.06 7.92 8.84
CA SER A 85 -25.30 7.21 9.14
C SER A 85 -25.04 5.72 9.42
N PRO A 86 -25.91 5.03 10.18
CA PRO A 86 -25.73 3.61 10.49
C PRO A 86 -25.60 2.73 9.24
N GLN A 87 -26.30 3.09 8.16
CA GLN A 87 -26.25 2.38 6.89
C GLN A 87 -24.88 2.56 6.20
N GLU A 88 -24.40 3.80 6.08
CA GLU A 88 -23.09 4.10 5.46
C GLU A 88 -21.93 3.43 6.22
N ARG A 89 -22.04 3.35 7.56
CA ARG A 89 -21.08 2.61 8.38
C ARG A 89 -21.08 1.13 8.03
N GLN A 90 -22.25 0.50 7.94
CA GLN A 90 -22.34 -0.92 7.59
C GLN A 90 -21.82 -1.22 6.19
N GLU A 91 -22.06 -0.32 5.23
CA GLU A 91 -21.53 -0.43 3.87
C GLU A 91 -20.00 -0.28 3.86
N LEU A 92 -19.46 0.68 4.62
CA LEU A 92 -18.02 0.88 4.79
C LEU A 92 -17.36 -0.34 5.44
N ASP A 93 -17.93 -0.88 6.51
CA ASP A 93 -17.42 -2.07 7.21
C ASP A 93 -17.34 -3.26 6.26
N ASN A 94 -18.41 -3.51 5.49
CA ASN A 94 -18.48 -4.59 4.52
C ASN A 94 -17.44 -4.39 3.39
N PHE A 95 -17.31 -3.17 2.87
CA PHE A 95 -16.31 -2.84 1.87
C PHE A 95 -14.89 -3.10 2.38
N LEU A 96 -14.55 -2.60 3.58
CA LEU A 96 -13.22 -2.77 4.18
C LEU A 96 -12.92 -4.25 4.47
N ALA A 97 -13.90 -5.02 4.94
CA ALA A 97 -13.76 -6.46 5.13
C ALA A 97 -13.51 -7.22 3.81
N GLN A 98 -14.27 -6.92 2.76
CA GLN A 98 -14.07 -7.51 1.44
C GLN A 98 -12.71 -7.13 0.86
N TYR A 99 -12.31 -5.86 1.00
CA TYR A 99 -11.02 -5.38 0.54
C TYR A 99 -9.86 -6.10 1.23
N LEU A 100 -9.95 -6.33 2.54
CA LEU A 100 -8.98 -7.11 3.29
C LEU A 100 -8.84 -8.55 2.73
N LEU A 101 -9.96 -9.23 2.46
CA LEU A 101 -9.95 -10.58 1.87
C LEU A 101 -9.29 -10.61 0.49
N VAL A 102 -9.55 -9.59 -0.34
CA VAL A 102 -8.93 -9.46 -1.66
C VAL A 102 -7.42 -9.27 -1.52
N LEU A 103 -6.95 -8.42 -0.59
CA LEU A 103 -5.52 -8.25 -0.35
C LEU A 103 -4.85 -9.55 0.12
N CYS A 104 -5.49 -10.30 1.02
CA CYS A 104 -4.96 -11.57 1.49
C CYS A 104 -4.84 -12.59 0.35
N SER A 105 -5.88 -12.77 -0.47
CA SER A 105 -5.82 -13.70 -1.60
C SER A 105 -4.84 -13.26 -2.68
N PHE A 106 -4.74 -11.95 -2.94
CA PHE A 106 -3.76 -11.39 -3.86
C PHE A 106 -2.32 -11.63 -3.38
N LYS A 107 -2.03 -11.47 -2.08
CA LYS A 107 -0.71 -11.78 -1.51
C LYS A 107 -0.31 -13.22 -1.78
N GLU A 108 -1.21 -14.18 -1.54
CA GLU A 108 -0.93 -15.60 -1.78
C GLU A 108 -0.64 -15.90 -3.25
N GLN A 109 -1.44 -15.33 -4.16
CA GLN A 109 -1.23 -15.47 -5.60
C GLN A 109 0.12 -14.87 -6.04
N LEU A 110 0.44 -13.68 -5.54
CA LEU A 110 1.69 -12.99 -5.83
C LEU A 110 2.89 -13.79 -5.30
N GLN A 111 2.83 -14.26 -4.05
CA GLN A 111 3.89 -15.06 -3.45
C GLN A 111 4.10 -16.35 -4.22
N GLN A 112 3.03 -17.02 -4.65
CA GLN A 112 3.13 -18.23 -5.46
C GLN A 112 3.74 -17.94 -6.84
N HIS A 113 3.35 -16.86 -7.50
CA HIS A 113 3.89 -16.47 -8.81
C HIS A 113 5.40 -16.22 -8.74
N VAL A 114 5.84 -15.39 -7.79
CA VAL A 114 7.26 -15.06 -7.66
C VAL A 114 8.07 -16.30 -7.26
N ARG A 115 7.54 -17.15 -6.36
CA ARG A 115 8.19 -18.41 -5.98
C ARG A 115 8.41 -19.33 -7.18
N VAL A 116 7.41 -19.52 -8.04
CA VAL A 116 7.53 -20.40 -9.22
C VAL A 116 8.62 -19.89 -10.17
N HIS A 117 8.59 -18.61 -10.54
CA HIS A 117 9.60 -18.03 -11.43
C HIS A 117 11.01 -18.08 -10.84
N ALA A 118 11.16 -17.84 -9.53
CA ALA A 118 12.44 -17.94 -8.86
C ALA A 118 12.97 -19.39 -8.87
N VAL A 119 12.10 -20.38 -8.61
CA VAL A 119 12.48 -21.80 -8.66
C VAL A 119 12.88 -22.21 -10.07
N GLU A 120 12.10 -21.82 -11.09
CA GLU A 120 12.41 -22.09 -12.50
C GLU A 120 13.76 -21.50 -12.91
N ALA A 121 14.03 -20.25 -12.53
CA ALA A 121 15.32 -19.60 -12.80
C ALA A 121 16.48 -20.35 -12.13
N VAL A 122 16.33 -20.75 -10.87
CA VAL A 122 17.36 -21.50 -10.15
C VAL A 122 17.60 -22.89 -10.77
N MET A 123 16.54 -23.58 -11.18
CA MET A 123 16.67 -24.85 -11.90
C MET A 123 17.42 -24.66 -13.23
N ALA A 124 17.07 -23.65 -14.02
CA ALA A 124 17.75 -23.35 -15.27
C ALA A 124 19.23 -22.99 -15.06
N CYS A 125 19.56 -22.21 -14.02
CA CYS A 125 20.95 -21.92 -13.66
C CYS A 125 21.72 -23.20 -13.32
N ARG A 126 21.11 -24.10 -12.54
CA ARG A 126 21.72 -25.38 -12.18
C ARG A 126 21.99 -26.26 -13.40
N ASP A 127 21.06 -26.31 -14.35
CA ASP A 127 21.24 -27.08 -15.59
C ASP A 127 22.39 -26.51 -16.44
N ILE A 128 22.53 -25.18 -16.49
CA ILE A 128 23.67 -24.52 -17.15
C ILE A 128 24.98 -24.89 -16.45
N GLU A 129 25.04 -24.81 -15.12
CA GLU A 129 26.22 -25.19 -14.34
C GLU A 129 26.63 -26.64 -14.58
N GLN A 130 25.68 -27.57 -14.61
CA GLN A 130 25.95 -28.99 -14.89
C GLN A 130 26.52 -29.20 -16.29
N ASN A 131 25.99 -28.52 -17.30
CA ASN A 131 26.51 -28.59 -18.67
C ASN A 131 27.94 -28.04 -18.76
N LEU A 132 28.23 -26.93 -18.06
CA LEU A 132 29.58 -26.37 -18.00
C LEU A 132 30.56 -27.33 -17.31
N GLN A 133 30.17 -27.97 -16.20
CA GLN A 133 30.99 -28.95 -15.50
C GLN A 133 31.30 -30.16 -16.38
N ALA A 134 30.30 -30.69 -17.10
CA ALA A 134 30.49 -31.83 -18.00
C ALA A 134 31.48 -31.52 -19.15
N LEU A 135 31.57 -30.27 -19.59
CA LEU A 135 32.46 -29.83 -20.67
C LEU A 135 33.89 -29.52 -20.19
N THR A 136 34.09 -29.27 -18.89
CA THR A 136 35.36 -28.72 -18.38
C THR A 136 36.21 -29.70 -17.56
N GLU A 137 35.68 -30.88 -17.18
CA GLU A 137 36.32 -31.98 -16.41
C GLU A 137 37.10 -31.59 -15.12
N GLU A 138 37.29 -30.31 -14.78
CA GLU A 138 37.97 -29.85 -13.57
C GLU A 138 37.18 -28.79 -12.81
N GLY A 139 36.50 -29.24 -11.74
CA GLY A 139 36.58 -28.67 -10.39
C GLY A 139 36.23 -27.20 -10.10
N CYS A 140 35.81 -26.40 -11.06
CA CYS A 140 35.60 -24.96 -10.86
C CYS A 140 34.14 -24.62 -11.13
N LEU A 141 33.29 -24.71 -10.10
CA LEU A 141 32.00 -24.01 -9.89
C LEU A 141 31.27 -24.71 -8.73
N ALA A 142 31.91 -24.83 -7.57
CA ALA A 142 31.24 -25.19 -6.32
C ALA A 142 30.56 -23.95 -5.70
N VAL A 143 29.90 -23.13 -6.52
CA VAL A 143 29.01 -22.07 -6.03
C VAL A 143 27.63 -22.70 -5.87
N CYS A 144 27.54 -23.72 -5.02
CA CYS A 144 26.25 -24.18 -4.54
C CYS A 144 25.64 -23.00 -3.77
N LEU A 145 24.75 -22.25 -4.43
CA LEU A 145 23.91 -21.23 -3.82
C LEU A 145 23.39 -21.79 -2.49
N PRO A 146 23.91 -21.32 -1.34
CA PRO A 146 23.31 -21.69 -0.09
C PRO A 146 21.97 -20.99 -0.08
N THR A 147 20.95 -21.82 -0.13
CA THR A 147 19.69 -21.60 0.55
C THR A 147 18.75 -20.58 -0.09
N PHE A 148 17.69 -21.15 -0.67
CA PHE A 148 16.35 -20.57 -0.83
C PHE A 148 15.71 -20.09 0.51
N GLU A 149 16.50 -19.89 1.57
CA GLU A 149 16.02 -19.41 2.88
C GLU A 149 15.71 -17.90 2.89
N TRP A 150 16.08 -17.16 1.84
CA TRP A 150 15.81 -15.72 1.75
C TRP A 150 14.48 -15.36 1.08
N PHE A 151 13.74 -16.32 0.51
CA PHE A 151 12.50 -15.99 -0.23
C PHE A 151 11.22 -15.98 0.64
N VAL A 152 11.33 -16.31 1.94
CA VAL A 152 10.17 -16.45 2.84
C VAL A 152 10.47 -15.85 4.22
N HIS A 153 10.78 -14.55 4.29
CA HIS A 153 10.53 -13.76 5.49
C HIS A 153 9.94 -12.40 5.10
#